data_AF-U9UTM4-F1
#
_entry.id   AF-U9UTM4-F1
#
_cell.length_a   1.000
_cell.length_b   1.000
_cell.length_c   1.000
_cell.angle_alpha   90.00
_cell.angle_beta   90.00
_cell.angle_gamma   90.00
#
_symmetry.space_group_name_H-M   'P 1'
#
loop_
_entity.id
_entity.type
_entity.pdbx_description
1 polymer ?
#
loop_
_entity_poly.entity_id
_entity_poly.type
_entity_poly.pdbx_seq_one_letter_code
_entity_poly.pdbx_strand_id
1 'polypeptide(L)'
;MFYNILKYIRFQTPITCDHFQETQNEELILVNDENTHHSFFHNYPSNPYIHAVRIFGGKNYPQTYKIISLGQYSTKVIYTRKDKGINYKIPNNYQVETTLNGLVVLCKTQYQFSRKIAVKYIVEWTDENGQIKSSYSLSSAGAAGSLFLKEICNKPNSRVSGTTLFGLDIGFLHQIRKIIACQPQQSITPANRK
;
A
#
# COMPACT_ATOMS: atom_id res chain seq x y z
N MET A 1 33.44 -14.60 -36.77
CA MET A 1 32.78 -13.32 -36.45
C MET A 1 33.12 -12.94 -35.02
N PHE A 2 33.62 -11.72 -34.88
CA PHE A 2 33.88 -10.86 -33.71
C PHE A 2 33.37 -11.24 -32.30
N TYR A 3 34.31 -11.20 -31.31
CA TYR A 3 34.34 -10.53 -29.98
C TYR A 3 33.01 -10.01 -29.36
N ASN A 4 32.71 -9.94 -28.04
CA ASN A 4 33.39 -9.73 -26.74
C ASN A 4 32.34 -10.10 -25.63
N ILE A 5 32.58 -10.79 -24.49
CA ILE A 5 33.43 -10.56 -23.30
C ILE A 5 32.80 -9.67 -22.18
N LEU A 6 32.77 -10.23 -20.94
CA LEU A 6 32.65 -9.65 -19.56
C LEU A 6 31.22 -9.34 -19.02
N LYS A 7 30.89 -9.53 -17.73
CA LYS A 7 31.61 -9.98 -16.53
C LYS A 7 30.60 -10.40 -15.45
N TYR A 8 31.04 -11.34 -14.62
CA TYR A 8 30.54 -11.70 -13.29
C TYR A 8 30.07 -10.52 -12.43
N ILE A 9 28.97 -10.72 -11.70
CA ILE A 9 28.95 -10.49 -10.24
C ILE A 9 28.17 -11.65 -9.58
N ARG A 10 28.92 -12.53 -8.90
CA ARG A 10 28.42 -13.34 -7.78
C ARG A 10 28.44 -12.43 -6.55
N PHE A 11 27.31 -12.29 -5.86
CA PHE A 11 27.33 -12.02 -4.42
C PHE A 11 26.58 -13.14 -3.69
N GLN A 12 27.24 -13.61 -2.64
CA GLN A 12 26.88 -14.72 -1.77
C GLN A 12 25.61 -14.39 -0.96
N THR A 13 24.71 -15.36 -0.83
CA THR A 13 23.78 -15.53 0.29
C THR A 13 24.57 -15.99 1.54
N PRO A 14 24.08 -15.88 2.80
CA PRO A 14 22.67 -16.10 3.19
C PRO A 14 22.09 -15.27 4.35
N ILE A 15 20.81 -14.89 4.27
CA ILE A 15 19.91 -14.89 5.44
C ILE A 15 18.54 -15.39 4.96
N THR A 16 18.17 -16.55 5.48
CA THR A 16 16.87 -17.21 5.43
C THR A 16 15.77 -16.31 6.01
N CYS A 17 14.68 -16.16 5.28
CA CYS A 17 13.38 -15.81 5.86
C CYS A 17 12.38 -16.82 5.29
N ASP A 18 12.19 -17.90 6.03
CA ASP A 18 11.29 -18.99 5.70
C ASP A 18 9.84 -18.51 5.71
N HIS A 19 9.28 -18.30 4.53
CA HIS A 19 8.04 -18.90 4.01
C HIS A 19 7.65 -18.20 2.70
N PHE A 20 8.38 -18.50 1.63
CA PHE A 20 7.83 -18.38 0.29
C PHE A 20 7.10 -19.69 0.00
N GLN A 21 5.78 -19.70 0.18
CA GLN A 21 4.97 -20.68 -0.53
C GLN A 21 4.90 -20.24 -1.98
N GLU A 22 5.82 -20.78 -2.77
CA GLU A 22 5.78 -20.75 -4.23
C GLU A 22 4.43 -21.33 -4.68
N THR A 23 3.58 -20.50 -5.28
CA THR A 23 2.40 -20.97 -5.99
C THR A 23 2.31 -20.25 -7.33
N GLN A 24 2.71 -21.00 -8.36
CA GLN A 24 2.65 -20.73 -9.81
C GLN A 24 3.49 -19.56 -10.34
N ASN A 25 4.30 -19.86 -11.36
CA ASN A 25 5.17 -18.95 -12.11
C ASN A 25 4.40 -17.76 -12.70
N GLU A 26 4.18 -16.74 -11.88
CA GLU A 26 3.80 -15.42 -12.33
C GLU A 26 5.05 -14.54 -12.28
N GLU A 27 5.55 -14.14 -13.45
CA GLU A 27 6.72 -13.26 -13.57
C GLU A 27 6.45 -11.96 -12.80
N LEU A 28 7.15 -11.76 -11.68
CA LEU A 28 7.00 -10.55 -10.87
C LEU A 28 7.65 -9.37 -11.57
N ILE A 29 6.88 -8.29 -11.70
CA ILE A 29 7.34 -7.00 -12.22
C ILE A 29 8.12 -6.27 -11.12
N LEU A 30 9.37 -5.90 -11.40
CA LEU A 30 10.18 -5.01 -10.56
C LEU A 30 9.95 -3.55 -10.97
N VAL A 31 9.49 -2.73 -10.03
CA VAL A 31 9.38 -1.28 -10.16
C VAL A 31 10.29 -0.60 -9.16
N ASN A 32 11.28 0.14 -9.64
CA ASN A 32 12.14 0.99 -8.80
C ASN A 32 11.62 2.43 -8.82
N ASP A 33 11.33 3.00 -7.65
CA ASP A 33 11.02 4.42 -7.53
C ASP A 33 12.32 5.22 -7.41
N GLU A 34 12.70 5.85 -8.52
CA GLU A 34 13.89 6.69 -8.66
C GLU A 34 13.93 7.83 -7.63
N ASN A 35 12.78 8.28 -7.13
CA ASN A 35 12.72 9.39 -6.19
C ASN A 35 12.89 8.97 -4.72
N THR A 36 12.67 7.69 -4.41
CA THR A 36 12.58 7.22 -3.02
C THR A 36 13.45 6.02 -2.69
N HIS A 37 14.18 5.47 -3.67
CA HIS A 37 14.97 4.23 -3.52
C HIS A 37 14.13 3.05 -2.98
N HIS A 38 12.83 3.07 -3.25
CA HIS A 38 11.94 1.95 -2.94
C HIS A 38 11.87 1.02 -4.15
N SER A 39 11.93 -0.29 -3.91
CA SER A 39 11.70 -1.30 -4.92
C SER A 39 10.41 -2.04 -4.61
N PHE A 40 9.59 -2.28 -5.63
CA PHE A 40 8.33 -3.00 -5.52
C PHE A 40 8.33 -4.20 -6.47
N PHE A 41 7.90 -5.35 -5.98
CA PHE A 41 7.75 -6.60 -6.73
C PHE A 41 6.27 -6.99 -6.72
N HIS A 42 5.66 -7.15 -7.89
CA HIS A 42 4.23 -7.45 -8.00
C HIS A 42 3.85 -8.13 -9.32
N ASN A 43 2.69 -8.80 -9.34
CA ASN A 43 1.96 -9.13 -10.57
C ASN A 43 0.52 -8.57 -10.54
N TYR A 44 0.33 -7.42 -9.88
CA TYR A 44 -0.96 -6.76 -9.78
C TYR A 44 -1.48 -6.31 -11.16
N PRO A 45 -2.77 -6.51 -11.52
CA PRO A 45 -3.88 -6.94 -10.66
C PRO A 45 -4.10 -8.46 -10.55
N SER A 46 -3.36 -9.30 -11.27
CA SER A 46 -3.53 -10.76 -11.22
C SER A 46 -3.27 -11.32 -9.81
N ASN A 47 -2.28 -10.75 -9.13
CA ASN A 47 -1.97 -11.03 -7.73
C ASN A 47 -2.15 -9.75 -6.87
N PRO A 48 -2.96 -9.78 -5.79
CA PRO A 48 -3.19 -8.61 -4.94
C PRO A 48 -1.99 -8.25 -4.06
N TYR A 49 -0.99 -9.13 -3.94
CA TYR A 49 0.18 -8.93 -3.11
C TYR A 49 1.25 -8.08 -3.81
N ILE A 50 1.83 -7.16 -3.06
CA ILE A 50 2.93 -6.28 -3.46
C ILE A 50 3.98 -6.38 -2.37
N HIS A 51 5.19 -6.77 -2.76
CA HIS A 51 6.34 -6.78 -1.85
C HIS A 51 7.15 -5.53 -2.08
N ALA A 52 7.33 -4.73 -1.03
CA ALA A 52 8.14 -3.53 -1.06
C ALA A 52 9.43 -3.75 -0.26
N VAL A 53 10.55 -3.26 -0.78
CA VAL A 53 11.82 -3.14 -0.07
C VAL A 53 12.16 -1.66 0.01
N ARG A 54 12.25 -1.14 1.24
CA ARG A 54 12.54 0.29 1.49
C ARG A 54 13.88 0.44 2.16
N ILE A 55 14.65 1.45 1.74
CA ILE A 55 15.98 1.68 2.29
C ILE A 55 15.96 2.90 3.22
N PHE A 56 16.25 2.69 4.50
CA PHE A 56 16.42 3.77 5.46
C PHE A 56 17.75 3.60 6.21
N GLY A 57 18.61 4.62 6.20
CA GLY A 57 19.92 4.56 6.86
C GLY A 57 20.80 3.39 6.40
N GLY A 58 20.72 3.03 5.11
CA GLY A 58 21.46 1.91 4.52
C GLY A 58 20.92 0.51 4.86
N LYS A 59 19.77 0.41 5.54
CA LYS A 59 19.13 -0.88 5.88
C LYS A 59 17.87 -1.09 5.06
N ASN A 60 17.63 -2.35 4.68
CA ASN A 60 16.43 -2.77 3.98
C ASN A 60 15.30 -3.08 4.98
N TYR A 61 14.13 -2.54 4.71
CA TYR A 61 12.90 -2.75 5.46
C TYR A 61 11.87 -3.36 4.50
N PRO A 62 11.73 -4.70 4.50
CA PRO A 62 10.72 -5.36 3.69
C PRO A 62 9.33 -5.13 4.29
N GLN A 63 8.35 -4.93 3.42
CA GLN A 63 6.95 -4.77 3.78
C GLN A 63 6.06 -5.40 2.70
N THR A 64 5.10 -6.22 3.10
CA THR A 64 4.11 -6.78 2.18
C THR A 64 2.80 -6.03 2.30
N TYR A 65 2.16 -5.76 1.16
CA TYR A 65 0.84 -5.18 1.07
C TYR A 65 -0.06 -6.11 0.29
N LYS A 66 -1.28 -6.33 0.77
CA LYS A 66 -2.34 -7.01 0.03
C LYS A 66 -3.42 -5.99 -0.31
N ILE A 67 -3.54 -5.65 -1.58
CA ILE A 67 -4.52 -4.67 -2.05
C ILE A 67 -5.90 -5.34 -2.04
N ILE A 68 -6.78 -4.91 -1.14
CA ILE A 68 -8.15 -5.42 -1.01
C ILE A 68 -9.10 -4.63 -1.91
N SER A 69 -8.94 -3.31 -1.96
CA SER A 69 -9.68 -2.42 -2.85
C SER A 69 -8.79 -1.29 -3.27
N LEU A 70 -8.67 -1.06 -4.58
CA LEU A 70 -7.85 0.01 -5.13
C LEU A 70 -8.45 1.40 -4.85
N GLY A 71 -9.77 1.48 -4.66
CA GLY A 71 -10.49 2.75 -4.48
C GLY A 71 -10.43 3.66 -5.70
N GLN A 72 -11.02 4.85 -5.58
CA GLN A 72 -11.13 5.82 -6.69
C GLN A 72 -10.83 7.23 -6.20
N TYR A 73 -10.28 8.07 -7.06
CA TYR A 73 -10.11 9.48 -6.72
C TYR A 73 -11.46 10.22 -6.81
N SER A 74 -11.78 11.00 -5.77
CA SER A 74 -12.89 11.95 -5.83
C SER A 74 -12.62 13.03 -6.88
N THR A 75 -13.67 13.66 -7.40
CA THR A 75 -13.56 14.83 -8.30
C THR A 75 -12.68 15.92 -7.69
N LYS A 76 -12.84 16.15 -6.37
CA LYS A 76 -11.95 17.01 -5.58
C LYS A 76 -10.99 16.14 -4.77
N VAL A 77 -9.81 15.91 -5.34
CA VAL A 77 -8.76 15.05 -4.76
C VAL A 77 -8.12 15.70 -3.54
N ILE A 78 -8.01 14.93 -2.45
CA ILE A 78 -7.19 15.27 -1.29
C ILE A 78 -5.80 14.62 -1.44
N TYR A 79 -4.78 15.33 -1.01
CA TYR A 79 -3.39 14.90 -1.00
C TYR A 79 -2.90 14.67 0.42
N THR A 80 -1.92 13.77 0.57
CA THR A 80 -1.17 13.64 1.84
C THR A 80 -0.48 14.97 2.15
N ARG A 81 -0.39 15.34 3.43
CA ARG A 81 0.35 16.53 3.86
C ARG A 81 1.79 16.16 4.19
N LYS A 82 2.75 16.74 3.47
CA LYS A 82 4.16 16.80 3.87
C LYS A 82 4.65 18.24 3.74
N ASP A 83 5.39 18.71 4.73
CA ASP A 83 5.98 20.06 4.73
C ASP A 83 7.10 20.19 3.69
N LYS A 84 7.81 19.08 3.41
CA LYS A 84 8.83 18.95 2.36
C LYS A 84 8.74 17.55 1.73
N GLY A 85 8.76 17.49 0.40
CA GLY A 85 8.76 16.23 -0.37
C GLY A 85 7.48 15.93 -1.15
N ILE A 86 7.34 14.68 -1.58
CA ILE A 86 6.27 14.23 -2.48
C ILE A 86 4.93 14.11 -1.74
N ASN A 87 3.89 14.68 -2.34
CA ASN A 87 2.51 14.55 -1.90
C ASN A 87 1.77 13.51 -2.77
N TYR A 88 1.09 12.56 -2.14
CA TYR A 88 0.38 11.48 -2.82
C TYR A 88 -1.13 11.76 -2.85
N LYS A 89 -1.78 11.43 -3.96
CA LYS A 89 -3.23 11.50 -4.08
C LYS A 89 -3.87 10.40 -3.24
N ILE A 90 -4.91 10.75 -2.48
CA ILE A 90 -5.57 9.82 -1.58
C ILE A 90 -6.84 9.28 -2.24
N PRO A 91 -6.91 7.97 -2.57
CA PRO A 91 -8.12 7.37 -3.09
C PRO A 91 -9.22 7.30 -2.01
N ASN A 92 -10.47 7.38 -2.41
CA ASN A 92 -11.64 7.04 -1.61
C ASN A 92 -11.91 5.53 -1.69
N ASN A 93 -12.43 4.94 -0.61
CA ASN A 93 -12.76 3.51 -0.50
C ASN A 93 -11.59 2.57 -0.82
N TYR A 94 -10.36 3.03 -0.59
CA TYR A 94 -9.17 2.20 -0.73
C TYR A 94 -8.96 1.39 0.55
N GLN A 95 -8.53 0.14 0.36
CA GLN A 95 -8.30 -0.82 1.43
C GLN A 95 -7.05 -1.62 1.12
N VAL A 96 -6.16 -1.71 2.10
CA VAL A 96 -4.92 -2.48 2.01
C VAL A 96 -4.65 -3.16 3.34
N GLU A 97 -4.30 -4.42 3.26
CA GLU A 97 -3.83 -5.18 4.42
C GLU A 97 -2.30 -5.18 4.42
N THR A 98 -1.70 -5.03 5.61
CA THR A 98 -0.26 -5.04 5.81
C THR A 98 0.08 -5.41 7.25
N THR A 99 1.36 -5.46 7.63
CA THR A 99 1.79 -5.77 8.99
C THR A 99 2.31 -4.53 9.71
N LEU A 100 1.86 -4.29 10.94
CA LEU A 100 2.43 -3.27 11.81
C LEU A 100 2.59 -3.83 13.22
N ASN A 101 3.81 -3.76 13.76
CA ASN A 101 4.16 -4.30 15.08
C ASN A 101 3.74 -5.78 15.25
N GLY A 102 4.01 -6.60 14.23
CA GLY A 102 3.69 -8.03 14.25
C GLY A 102 2.21 -8.38 14.05
N LEU A 103 1.30 -7.40 14.00
CA LEU A 103 -0.12 -7.62 13.74
C LEU A 103 -0.47 -7.33 12.29
N VAL A 104 -1.36 -8.16 11.73
CA VAL A 104 -2.01 -7.87 10.45
C VAL A 104 -3.04 -6.77 10.68
N VAL A 105 -2.94 -5.70 9.90
CA VAL A 105 -3.81 -4.54 9.97
C VAL A 105 -4.41 -4.23 8.61
N LEU A 106 -5.71 -3.90 8.61
CA LEU A 106 -6.44 -3.43 7.45
C LEU A 106 -6.54 -1.90 7.50
N CYS A 107 -5.82 -1.24 6.60
CA CYS A 107 -5.83 0.21 6.46
C CYS A 107 -6.87 0.64 5.42
N LYS A 108 -7.72 1.60 5.77
CA LYS A 108 -8.79 2.10 4.89
C LYS A 108 -8.82 3.61 4.80
N THR A 109 -9.13 4.13 3.61
CA THR A 109 -9.45 5.55 3.42
C THR A 109 -10.89 5.75 3.00
N GLN A 110 -11.60 6.64 3.68
CA GLN A 110 -12.99 6.97 3.41
C GLN A 110 -13.18 8.48 3.39
N TYR A 111 -13.67 9.01 2.27
CA TYR A 111 -14.00 10.42 2.15
C TYR A 111 -15.30 10.70 2.91
N GLN A 112 -15.30 11.80 3.65
CA GLN A 112 -16.43 12.32 4.37
C GLN A 112 -16.88 13.61 3.68
N PHE A 113 -18.06 13.57 3.07
CA PHE A 113 -18.65 14.68 2.34
C PHE A 113 -19.67 15.38 3.26
N SER A 114 -19.16 16.26 4.12
CA SER A 114 -19.99 17.17 4.91
C SER A 114 -19.76 18.61 4.42
N ARG A 115 -19.72 19.61 5.31
CA ARG A 115 -19.42 21.01 4.96
C ARG A 115 -18.01 21.21 4.35
N LYS A 116 -17.08 20.31 4.68
CA LYS A 116 -15.71 20.28 4.13
C LYS A 116 -15.35 18.82 3.83
N ILE A 117 -14.76 18.58 2.65
CA ILE A 117 -14.26 17.26 2.30
C ILE A 117 -13.08 16.93 3.23
N ALA A 118 -13.19 15.83 3.95
CA ALA A 118 -12.15 15.26 4.79
C ALA A 118 -11.95 13.78 4.46
N VAL A 119 -10.79 13.22 4.82
CA VAL A 119 -10.53 11.78 4.71
C VAL A 119 -10.46 11.20 6.11
N LYS A 120 -11.24 10.15 6.36
CA LYS A 120 -11.12 9.26 7.50
C LYS A 120 -10.12 8.17 7.16
N TYR A 121 -9.02 8.12 7.90
CA TYR A 121 -8.01 7.07 7.84
C TYR A 121 -8.30 6.10 8.97
N ILE A 122 -8.50 4.83 8.63
CA ILE A 122 -8.90 3.79 9.57
C ILE A 122 -7.81 2.72 9.57
N VAL A 123 -7.45 2.23 10.75
CA VAL A 123 -6.64 1.03 10.95
C VAL A 123 -7.50 0.05 11.72
N GLU A 124 -7.80 -1.09 11.13
CA GLU A 124 -8.52 -2.20 11.75
C GLU A 124 -7.56 -3.34 12.02
N TRP A 125 -7.75 -4.05 13.13
CA TRP A 125 -6.96 -5.22 13.49
C TRP A 125 -7.84 -6.18 14.29
N THR A 126 -7.39 -7.43 14.38
CA THR A 126 -8.00 -8.43 15.25
C THR A 126 -7.18 -8.51 16.53
N ASP A 127 -7.82 -8.41 17.69
CA ASP A 127 -7.16 -8.58 18.98
C ASP A 127 -6.90 -10.07 19.31
N GLU A 128 -6.25 -10.31 20.44
CA GLU A 128 -5.92 -11.66 20.92
C GLU A 128 -7.15 -12.55 21.17
N ASN A 129 -8.33 -11.95 21.33
CA ASN A 129 -9.60 -12.66 21.54
C ASN A 129 -10.39 -12.86 20.24
N GLY A 130 -9.80 -12.52 19.08
CA GLY A 130 -10.48 -12.61 17.80
C GLY A 130 -11.47 -11.47 17.53
N GLN A 131 -11.52 -10.44 18.38
CA GLN A 131 -12.43 -9.31 18.16
C GLN A 131 -11.82 -8.30 17.20
N ILE A 132 -12.62 -7.84 16.25
CA ILE A 132 -12.23 -6.75 15.35
C ILE A 132 -12.27 -5.43 16.14
N LYS A 133 -11.12 -4.77 16.21
CA LYS A 133 -10.95 -3.42 16.77
C LYS A 133 -10.57 -2.45 15.65
N SER A 134 -10.80 -1.17 15.89
CA SER A 134 -10.48 -0.14 14.92
C SER A 134 -10.11 1.17 15.60
N SER A 135 -9.14 1.86 15.04
CA SER A 135 -8.82 3.24 15.37
C SER A 135 -8.84 4.08 14.10
N TYR A 136 -9.14 5.38 14.24
CA TYR A 136 -9.19 6.26 13.09
C TYR A 136 -8.70 7.67 13.41
N SER A 137 -8.29 8.37 12.36
CA SER A 137 -7.96 9.79 12.40
C SER A 137 -8.57 10.52 11.21
N LEU A 138 -8.98 11.77 11.42
CA LEU A 138 -9.31 12.71 10.34
C LEU A 138 -8.13 13.62 9.98
N SER A 139 -7.03 13.54 10.73
CA SER A 139 -5.87 14.42 10.60
C SER A 139 -4.87 13.90 9.58
N SER A 140 -4.48 12.62 9.70
CA SER A 140 -3.58 11.95 8.75
C SER A 140 -3.57 10.43 8.93
N ALA A 141 -3.07 9.71 7.92
CA ALA A 141 -2.79 8.28 8.00
C ALA A 141 -1.80 7.92 9.11
N GLY A 142 -0.76 8.76 9.32
CA GLY A 142 0.24 8.53 10.36
C GLY A 142 -0.36 8.66 11.76
N ALA A 143 -1.27 9.61 11.95
CA ALA A 143 -1.99 9.78 13.21
C ALA A 143 -2.88 8.57 13.53
N ALA A 144 -3.57 8.00 12.53
CA ALA A 144 -4.34 6.77 12.73
C ALA A 144 -3.42 5.60 13.15
N GLY A 145 -2.29 5.43 12.47
CA GLY A 145 -1.30 4.40 12.84
C GLY A 145 -0.69 4.60 14.23
N SER A 146 -0.42 5.85 14.64
CA SER A 146 0.04 6.16 16.00
C SER A 146 -1.03 5.88 17.07
N LEU A 147 -2.31 6.11 16.78
CA LEU A 147 -3.41 5.73 17.69
C LEU A 147 -3.47 4.22 17.88
N PHE A 148 -3.39 3.45 16.79
CA PHE A 148 -3.26 2.00 16.85
C PHE A 148 -2.07 1.57 17.71
N LEU A 149 -0.86 2.08 17.46
CA LEU A 149 0.34 1.72 18.24
C LEU A 149 0.20 2.09 19.73
N LYS A 150 -0.47 3.19 20.04
CA LYS A 150 -0.76 3.58 21.42
C LYS A 150 -1.66 2.54 22.10
N GLU A 151 -2.65 2.04 21.38
CA GLU A 151 -3.61 1.05 21.88
C GLU A 151 -2.97 -0.34 22.09
N ILE A 152 -2.12 -0.79 21.16
CA ILE A 152 -1.53 -2.14 21.25
C ILE A 152 -0.22 -2.21 22.06
N CYS A 153 0.54 -1.11 22.16
CA CYS A 153 1.86 -1.12 22.78
C CYS A 153 1.99 -0.22 24.01
N ASN A 154 0.95 0.56 24.38
CA ASN A 154 1.03 1.61 25.40
C ASN A 154 2.20 2.60 25.18
N LYS A 155 2.62 2.82 23.92
CA LYS A 155 3.71 3.74 23.56
C LYS A 155 3.17 5.01 22.90
N PRO A 156 2.79 6.06 23.67
CA PRO A 156 2.08 7.23 23.17
C PRO A 156 2.89 8.08 22.17
N ASN A 157 4.22 7.97 22.17
CA ASN A 157 5.11 8.76 21.31
C ASN A 157 5.57 8.01 20.05
N SER A 158 5.07 6.80 19.80
CA SER A 158 5.44 6.04 18.60
C SER A 158 4.89 6.70 17.35
N ARG A 159 5.79 6.96 16.39
CA ARG A 159 5.44 7.55 15.10
C ARG A 159 5.58 6.49 14.02
N VAL A 160 4.60 6.43 13.14
CA VAL A 160 4.65 5.60 11.94
C VAL A 160 4.45 6.46 10.70
N SER A 161 5.18 6.12 9.63
CA SER A 161 4.96 6.74 8.33
C SER A 161 3.60 6.32 7.79
N GLY A 162 2.62 7.22 7.82
CA GLY A 162 1.27 6.94 7.33
C GLY A 162 1.22 6.59 5.84
N THR A 163 2.07 7.23 5.02
CA THR A 163 2.17 6.91 3.58
C THR A 163 2.64 5.49 3.37
N THR A 164 3.64 5.07 4.15
CA THR A 164 4.17 3.71 4.11
C THR A 164 3.16 2.71 4.65
N LEU A 165 2.53 2.97 5.81
CA LEU A 165 1.55 2.07 6.40
C LEU A 165 0.36 1.82 5.46
N PHE A 166 -0.14 2.86 4.81
CA PHE A 166 -1.26 2.74 3.88
C PHE A 166 -0.81 2.41 2.43
N GLY A 167 0.48 2.26 2.15
CA GLY A 167 0.98 2.05 0.79
C GLY A 167 0.56 3.14 -0.21
N LEU A 168 0.36 4.38 0.26
CA LEU A 168 -0.08 5.51 -0.59
C LEU A 168 1.01 6.00 -1.54
N ASP A 169 2.25 5.62 -1.27
CA ASP A 169 3.42 5.94 -2.08
C ASP A 169 3.76 4.89 -3.13
N ILE A 170 2.94 3.83 -3.26
CA ILE A 170 3.11 2.83 -4.32
C ILE A 170 2.65 3.43 -5.66
N GLY A 171 3.60 4.00 -6.39
CA GLY A 171 3.34 4.84 -7.57
C GLY A 171 2.60 4.16 -8.72
N PHE A 172 2.92 2.90 -9.04
CA PHE A 172 2.28 2.20 -10.15
C PHE A 172 0.76 1.97 -9.90
N LEU A 173 0.33 1.83 -8.64
CA LEU A 173 -1.10 1.77 -8.30
C LEU A 173 -1.84 3.07 -8.63
N HIS A 174 -1.16 4.22 -8.67
CA HIS A 174 -1.77 5.46 -9.15
C HIS A 174 -2.07 5.40 -10.65
N GLN A 175 -1.14 4.84 -11.43
CA GLN A 175 -1.31 4.70 -12.88
C GLN A 175 -2.46 3.74 -13.21
N ILE A 176 -2.54 2.60 -12.51
CA ILE A 176 -3.62 1.63 -12.71
C ILE A 176 -4.99 2.24 -12.39
N ARG A 177 -5.12 3.02 -11.30
CA ARG A 177 -6.36 3.75 -10.98
C ARG A 177 -6.82 4.64 -12.12
N LYS A 178 -5.88 5.35 -12.78
CA LYS A 178 -6.20 6.21 -13.93
C LYS A 178 -6.68 5.41 -15.12
N ILE A 179 -6.01 4.29 -15.43
CA ILE A 179 -6.38 3.41 -16.55
C ILE A 179 -7.81 2.91 -16.35
N ILE A 180 -8.13 2.38 -15.15
CA ILE A 180 -9.48 1.89 -14.83
C ILE A 180 -10.53 3.00 -14.90
N ALA A 181 -10.22 4.21 -14.41
CA ALA A 181 -11.14 5.34 -14.46
C ALA A 181 -11.43 5.84 -15.89
N CYS A 182 -10.53 5.59 -16.84
CA CYS A 182 -10.69 5.95 -18.25
C CYS A 182 -11.40 4.86 -19.08
N GLN A 183 -11.64 3.68 -18.52
CA GLN A 183 -12.39 2.63 -19.23
C GLN A 183 -13.88 2.96 -19.22
N PRO A 184 -14.59 2.86 -20.38
CA PRO A 184 -16.04 3.01 -20.41
C PRO A 184 -16.66 1.93 -19.52
N GLN A 185 -17.50 2.33 -18.55
CA GLN A 185 -18.33 1.38 -17.82
C GLN A 185 -19.24 0.68 -18.84
N GLN A 186 -18.99 -0.60 -19.12
CA GLN A 186 -19.94 -1.40 -19.89
C GLN A 186 -21.21 -1.52 -19.05
N SER A 187 -22.23 -0.77 -19.44
CA SER A 187 -23.58 -0.90 -18.91
C SER A 187 -24.10 -2.28 -19.33
N ILE A 188 -24.14 -3.21 -18.38
CA ILE A 188 -24.92 -4.43 -18.53
C ILE A 188 -26.38 -3.97 -18.53
N THR A 189 -26.94 -3.80 -19.73
CA THR A 189 -28.37 -3.57 -19.90
C THR A 189 -29.06 -4.90 -19.57
N PRO A 190 -30.04 -4.95 -18.63
CA PRO A 190 -30.80 -6.17 -18.44
C PRO A 190 -31.55 -6.45 -19.73
N ALA A 191 -31.27 -7.61 -20.33
CA ALA A 191 -32.02 -8.12 -21.47
C ALA A 191 -33.49 -8.26 -21.03
N ASN A 192 -34.32 -7.31 -21.45
CA ASN A 192 -35.74 -7.35 -21.24
C ASN A 192 -36.28 -8.52 -22.08
N ARG A 193 -36.69 -9.60 -21.39
CA ARG A 193 -37.55 -10.62 -21.96
C ARG A 193 -38.89 -9.98 -22.31
N LYS A 194 -39.25 -10.00 -23.59
CA LYS A 194 -40.62 -10.04 -24.08
C LYS A 194 -40.73 -11.18 -25.07
#